data_AF-A0A7W1C8Y0-F1
#
_entry.id   AF-A0A7W1C8Y0-F1
#
_cell.length_a   1.000
_cell.length_b   1.000
_cell.length_c   1.000
_cell.angle_alpha   90.00
_cell.angle_beta   90.00
_cell.angle_gamma   90.00
#
_symmetry.space_group_name_H-M   'P 1'
#
loop_
_entity.id
_entity.type
_entity.pdbx_description
1 polymer ?
#
loop_
_entity_poly.entity_id
_entity_poly.type
_entity_poly.pdbx_seq_one_letter_code
_entity_poly.pdbx_strand_id
1 'polypeptide(L)'
;RPPDSLRPRWEGHEGAARFYGELLGAFPDIHFDLTDIVVGPQGVCEEARVTGTHERDWLDHPATGERLTWNVVIFFPWDPEQRLFRGEKVYTDLRLRP
;
A
#
# COMPACT_ATOMS: atom_id res chain seq x y z
N ARG A 1 0.28 2.67 -22.60
CA ARG A 1 -0.01 2.17 -21.24
C ARG A 1 0.68 0.80 -21.14
N PRO A 2 1.68 0.60 -20.28
CA PRO A 2 2.22 -0.74 -20.07
C PRO A 2 1.10 -1.67 -19.59
N PRO A 3 1.13 -2.97 -19.96
CA PRO A 3 0.07 -3.91 -19.60
C PRO A 3 -0.07 -4.00 -18.07
N ASP A 4 -1.30 -4.20 -17.59
CA ASP A 4 -1.64 -4.32 -16.16
C ASP A 4 -0.87 -5.47 -15.45
N SER A 5 -0.21 -6.35 -16.20
CA SER A 5 0.53 -7.53 -15.74
C SER A 5 1.89 -7.28 -15.06
N LEU A 6 2.29 -6.02 -14.83
CA LEU A 6 3.58 -5.67 -14.24
C LEU A 6 3.51 -5.20 -12.78
N ARG A 7 2.31 -5.12 -12.19
CA ARG A 7 2.15 -4.71 -10.79
C ARG A 7 1.88 -5.92 -9.90
N PRO A 8 2.56 -6.06 -8.75
CA PRO A 8 2.18 -7.05 -7.74
C PRO A 8 0.70 -6.93 -7.40
N ARG A 9 0.03 -8.08 -7.26
CA ARG A 9 -1.39 -8.17 -6.96
C ARG A 9 -1.64 -9.28 -5.97
N TRP A 10 -2.47 -8.99 -4.98
CA TRP A 10 -2.96 -9.93 -3.98
C TRP A 10 -4.48 -10.03 -4.13
N GLU A 11 -5.02 -11.23 -3.92
CA GLU A 11 -6.44 -11.51 -4.19
C GLU A 11 -7.14 -12.10 -2.97
N GLY A 12 -8.38 -11.65 -2.75
CA GLY A 12 -9.19 -12.05 -1.60
C GLY A 12 -8.64 -11.56 -0.26
N HIS A 13 -9.34 -11.93 0.81
CA HIS A 13 -8.95 -11.56 2.18
C HIS A 13 -7.61 -12.15 2.58
N GLU A 14 -7.31 -13.39 2.14
CA GLU A 14 -6.02 -14.04 2.42
C GLU A 14 -4.87 -13.31 1.73
N GLY A 15 -5.05 -12.90 0.48
CA GLY A 15 -4.06 -12.10 -0.23
C GLY A 15 -3.82 -10.76 0.46
N ALA A 16 -4.88 -10.06 0.86
CA ALA A 16 -4.76 -8.81 1.61
C ALA A 16 -4.03 -9.01 2.95
N ALA A 17 -4.39 -10.04 3.71
CA ALA A 17 -3.73 -10.36 4.97
C ALA A 17 -2.24 -10.68 4.78
N ARG A 18 -1.88 -11.38 3.70
CA ARG A 18 -0.48 -11.64 3.34
C ARG A 18 0.27 -10.35 3.03
N PHE A 19 -0.29 -9.49 2.19
CA PHE A 19 0.32 -8.19 1.85
C PHE A 19 0.62 -7.36 3.09
N TYR A 20 -0.39 -7.17 3.96
CA TYR A 20 -0.20 -6.41 5.19
C TYR A 20 0.75 -7.12 6.17
N GLY A 21 0.69 -8.44 6.29
CA GLY A 21 1.63 -9.20 7.11
C GLY A 21 3.09 -9.03 6.66
N GLU A 22 3.34 -9.08 5.35
CA GLU A 22 4.66 -8.85 4.74
C GLU A 22 5.12 -7.41 4.95
N LEU A 23 4.27 -6.41 4.67
CA LEU A 23 4.59 -4.99 4.85
C LEU A 23 4.89 -4.64 6.32
N LEU A 24 4.00 -5.01 7.23
CA LEU A 24 4.16 -4.73 8.67
C LEU A 24 5.31 -5.54 9.28
N GLY A 25 5.62 -6.72 8.72
CA GLY A 25 6.78 -7.50 9.11
C GLY A 25 8.10 -6.88 8.66
N ALA A 26 8.13 -6.28 7.46
CA ALA A 26 9.29 -5.58 6.91
C ALA A 26 9.55 -4.22 7.55
N PHE A 27 8.49 -3.54 7.98
CA PHE A 27 8.53 -2.24 8.66
C PHE A 27 7.75 -2.30 9.98
N PRO A 28 8.31 -2.88 11.06
CA PRO A 28 7.58 -3.05 12.32
C PRO A 28 7.19 -1.74 13.01
N ASP A 29 7.89 -0.65 12.71
CA ASP A 29 7.66 0.71 13.19
C ASP A 29 6.94 1.60 12.15
N ILE A 30 6.30 1.00 11.13
CA ILE A 30 5.65 1.78 10.07
C ILE A 30 4.55 2.68 10.64
N HIS A 31 4.56 3.92 10.18
CA HIS A 31 3.59 4.93 10.57
C HIS A 31 3.09 5.68 9.35
N PHE A 32 1.76 5.77 9.22
CA PHE A 32 1.07 6.52 8.19
C PHE A 32 0.53 7.82 8.79
N ASP A 33 1.10 8.94 8.38
CA ASP A 33 0.61 10.28 8.71
C ASP A 33 -0.31 10.74 7.58
N LEU A 34 -1.62 10.58 7.79
CA LEU A 34 -2.66 10.83 6.80
C LEU A 34 -2.80 12.34 6.55
N THR A 35 -2.58 12.79 5.32
CA THR A 35 -2.62 14.21 4.96
C THR A 35 -3.97 14.61 4.40
N ASP A 36 -4.57 13.74 3.58
CA ASP A 36 -5.80 14.03 2.86
C ASP A 36 -6.71 12.80 2.80
N ILE A 37 -8.02 13.05 2.88
CA ILE A 37 -9.05 12.04 2.62
C ILE A 37 -10.11 12.67 1.72
N VAL A 38 -10.37 12.02 0.58
CA VAL A 38 -11.47 12.36 -0.32
C VAL A 38 -12.44 11.20 -0.36
N VAL A 39 -13.69 11.47 0.01
CA VAL A 39 -14.78 10.48 -0.02
C VAL A 39 -15.78 10.87 -1.10
N GLY A 40 -16.12 9.93 -1.99
CA GLY A 40 -17.10 10.13 -3.05
C GLY A 40 -17.87 8.86 -3.38
N PRO A 41 -18.86 8.94 -4.29
CA PRO A 41 -19.66 7.77 -4.66
C PRO A 41 -18.84 6.66 -5.35
N GLN A 42 -17.64 6.98 -5.85
CA GLN A 42 -16.71 6.02 -6.45
C GLN A 42 -15.82 5.31 -5.42
N GLY A 43 -15.76 5.78 -4.18
CA GLY A 43 -14.87 5.23 -3.15
C GLY A 43 -14.22 6.27 -2.25
N VAL A 44 -13.17 5.82 -1.56
CA VAL A 44 -12.33 6.63 -0.68
C VAL A 44 -10.93 6.72 -1.31
N CYS A 45 -10.35 7.91 -1.33
CA CYS A 45 -8.96 8.14 -1.66
C CYS A 45 -8.27 8.77 -0.46
N GLU A 46 -7.13 8.23 -0.08
CA GLU A 46 -6.32 8.73 1.04
C GLU A 46 -4.92 9.05 0.53
N GLU A 47 -4.35 10.15 1.02
CA GLU A 47 -2.92 10.45 0.88
C GLU A 47 -2.27 10.41 2.25
N ALA A 48 -1.08 9.82 2.33
CA ALA A 48 -0.32 9.76 3.57
C ALA A 48 1.18 9.91 3.32
N ARG A 49 1.84 10.59 4.26
CA ARG A 49 3.29 10.52 4.43
C ARG A 49 3.60 9.33 5.33
N VAL A 50 4.40 8.39 4.82
CA VAL A 50 4.74 7.16 5.53
C VAL A 50 6.19 7.23 6.02
N THR A 51 6.43 6.73 7.23
CA THR A 51 7.78 6.50 7.75
C THR A 51 7.91 5.09 8.28
N GLY A 52 9.10 4.51 8.21
CA GLY A 52 9.39 3.20 8.79
C GLY A 52 10.83 2.77 8.55
N THR A 53 11.32 1.84 9.36
CA THR A 53 12.64 1.24 9.28
C THR A 53 12.54 -0.10 8.53
N HIS A 54 13.30 -0.25 7.46
CA HIS A 54 13.25 -1.46 6.61
C HIS A 54 14.09 -2.59 7.23
N GLU A 55 13.50 -3.33 8.16
CA GLU A 55 14.19 -4.32 9.00
C GLU A 55 14.25 -5.72 8.38
N ARG A 56 13.33 -6.05 7.47
CA ARG A 56 13.28 -7.36 6.79
C ARG A 56 12.97 -7.20 5.32
N ASP A 57 13.35 -8.20 4.53
CA ASP A 57 13.09 -8.25 3.10
C ASP A 57 11.60 -8.04 2.81
N TRP A 58 11.33 -7.25 1.77
CA TRP A 58 9.97 -6.92 1.37
C TRP A 58 9.82 -6.91 -0.14
N LEU A 59 8.83 -7.66 -0.65
CA LEU A 59 8.71 -7.97 -2.07
C LEU A 59 10.05 -8.56 -2.57
N ASP A 60 10.63 -7.97 -3.63
CA ASP A 60 11.92 -8.37 -4.18
C ASP A 60 13.10 -7.52 -3.66
N HIS A 61 12.91 -6.77 -2.57
CA HIS A 61 13.91 -5.86 -2.01
C HIS A 61 14.49 -6.38 -0.67
N PRO A 62 15.81 -6.56 -0.57
CA PRO A 62 16.46 -6.91 0.69
C PRO A 62 16.32 -5.81 1.75
N ALA A 63 16.30 -6.21 3.02
CA ALA A 63 16.31 -5.30 4.15
C ALA A 63 17.50 -4.32 4.07
N THR A 64 17.21 -3.02 4.08
CA THR A 64 18.26 -1.99 4.02
C THR A 64 18.76 -1.56 5.40
N GLY A 65 17.96 -1.78 6.45
CA GLY A 65 18.22 -1.24 7.80
C GLY A 65 18.04 0.28 7.93
N GLU A 66 17.67 0.97 6.85
CA GLU A 66 17.50 2.42 6.84
C GLU A 66 16.10 2.83 7.31
N ARG A 67 16.02 4.01 7.95
CA ARG A 67 14.75 4.68 8.18
C ARG A 67 14.34 5.44 6.93
N LEU A 68 13.23 5.03 6.35
CA LEU A 68 12.70 5.56 5.11
C LEU A 68 11.54 6.52 5.38
N THR A 69 11.31 7.41 4.42
CA THR A 69 10.13 8.28 4.38
C THR A 69 9.67 8.41 2.93
N TRP A 70 8.39 8.17 2.69
CA TRP A 70 7.80 8.18 1.34
C TRP A 70 6.34 8.62 1.39
N ASN A 71 5.73 8.83 0.23
CA ASN A 71 4.32 9.19 0.11
C ASN A 71 3.54 8.05 -0.53
N VAL A 72 2.30 7.86 -0.08
CA VAL A 72 1.36 6.91 -0.67
C VAL A 72 0.04 7.60 -0.99
N VAL A 73 -0.59 7.15 -2.07
CA VAL A 73 -2.01 7.38 -2.35
C VAL A 73 -2.69 6.02 -2.35
N ILE A 74 -3.71 5.84 -1.52
CA ILE A 74 -4.49 4.60 -1.43
C ILE A 74 -5.91 4.88 -1.93
N PHE A 75 -6.33 4.15 -2.96
CA PHE A 75 -7.69 4.23 -3.47
C PHE A 75 -8.47 2.96 -3.15
N PHE A 76 -9.59 3.12 -2.46
CA PHE A 76 -10.55 2.08 -2.09
C PHE A 76 -11.81 2.22 -2.94
N PRO A 77 -11.92 1.53 -4.10
CA PRO A 77 -13.08 1.68 -4.98
C PRO A 77 -14.33 1.10 -4.33
N TRP A 78 -15.42 1.85 -4.35
CA TRP A 78 -16.73 1.43 -3.84
C TRP A 78 -17.56 0.76 -4.92
N ASP A 79 -18.19 -0.37 -4.57
CA ASP A 79 -19.25 -0.99 -5.35
C ASP A 79 -20.62 -0.56 -4.80
N PRO A 80 -21.38 0.30 -5.51
CA PRO A 80 -22.68 0.76 -5.01
C PRO A 80 -23.76 -0.34 -5.01
N GLU A 81 -23.65 -1.34 -5.88
CA GLU A 81 -24.63 -2.43 -5.98
C GLU A 81 -24.41 -3.44 -4.85
N GLN A 82 -23.16 -3.85 -4.64
CA GLN A 82 -22.81 -4.81 -3.59
C GLN A 82 -22.68 -4.15 -2.21
N ARG A 83 -22.58 -2.82 -2.17
CA ARG A 83 -22.36 -2.02 -0.95
C ARG A 83 -21.11 -2.46 -0.20
N LEU A 84 -20.03 -2.70 -0.94
CA LEU A 84 -18.73 -3.14 -0.43
C LEU A 84 -17.60 -2.44 -1.18
N PHE A 85 -16.42 -2.36 -0.55
CA PHE A 85 -15.20 -1.98 -1.27
C PHE A 85 -14.72 -3.14 -2.14
N ARG A 86 -14.21 -2.83 -3.34
CA ARG A 86 -13.68 -3.81 -4.30
C ARG A 86 -12.22 -4.21 -4.01
N GLY A 87 -11.69 -3.79 -2.86
CA GLY A 87 -10.27 -3.88 -2.49
C GLY A 87 -9.62 -2.50 -2.46
N GLU A 88 -8.30 -2.47 -2.67
CA GLU A 88 -7.49 -1.26 -2.62
C GLU A 88 -6.47 -1.22 -3.76
N LYS A 89 -6.03 -0.01 -4.12
CA LYS A 89 -4.91 0.24 -5.02
C LYS A 89 -3.98 1.23 -4.36
N VAL A 90 -2.74 0.81 -4.12
CA VAL A 90 -1.70 1.66 -3.53
C VAL A 90 -0.79 2.18 -4.64
N TYR A 91 -0.59 3.49 -4.65
CA TYR A 91 0.42 4.17 -5.44
C TYR A 91 1.45 4.73 -4.46
N THR A 92 2.73 4.52 -4.73
CA THR A 92 3.81 4.94 -3.83
C THR A 92 4.94 5.55 -4.63
N ASP A 93 5.59 6.56 -4.07
CA ASP A 93 6.84 7.11 -4.59
C ASP A 93 8.09 6.47 -3.94
N LEU A 94 7.90 5.46 -3.08
CA LEU A 94 8.98 4.73 -2.44
C LEU A 94 9.95 4.18 -3.49
N ARG A 95 11.23 4.49 -3.31
CA ARG A 95 12.33 4.00 -4.13
C ARG A 95 13.30 3.23 -3.25
N LEU A 96 13.14 1.92 -3.22
CA LEU A 96 14.15 1.02 -2.65
C LEU A 96 15.24 0.83 -3.70
N ARG A 97 16.49 1.16 -3.34
CA ARG A 97 17.63 0.82 -4.20
C ARG A 97 17.88 -0.68 -4.10
N PRO A 98 18.23 -1.35 -5.20
CA PRO A 98 18.65 -2.74 -5.17
C PRO A 98 19.94 -2.93 -4.37
#